data_AF-A0A1G4W997-F1
#
_entry.id   AF-A0A1G4W997-F1
#
_cell.length_a   1.000
_cell.length_b   1.000
_cell.length_c   1.000
_cell.angle_alpha   90.00
_cell.angle_beta   90.00
_cell.angle_gamma   90.00
#
_symmetry.space_group_name_H-M   'P 1'
#
loop_
_entity.id
_entity.type
_entity.pdbx_description
1 polymer ?
#
loop_
_entity_poly.entity_id
_entity_poly.type
_entity_poly.pdbx_seq_one_letter_code
_entity_poly.pdbx_strand_id
1 'polypeptide(L)' 'MACRKGDVVTARRRIEGMDVPAVPAGSTGTVVSTSVFGRPKRVQFVVADAWGDKHFQVEVGRGDVLHH' A
#
# COMPACT_ATOMS: atom_id res chain seq x y z
N MET A 1 -3.08 2.53 -16.25
CA MET A 1 -4.21 2.93 -15.40
C MET A 1 -3.69 3.92 -14.37
N ALA A 2 -4.47 4.97 -14.10
CA ALA A 2 -4.18 5.97 -13.09
C ALA A 2 -5.01 5.64 -11.84
N CYS A 3 -4.37 5.43 -10.71
CA CYS A 3 -5.02 5.32 -9.42
C CYS A 3 -5.42 6.72 -8.93
N ARG A 4 -6.41 6.75 -8.04
CA ARG A 4 -6.93 7.90 -7.32
C ARG A 4 -6.85 7.63 -5.83
N LYS A 5 -6.92 8.68 -5.04
CA LYS A 5 -7.06 8.56 -3.58
C LYS A 5 -8.38 7.83 -3.27
N GLY A 6 -8.30 6.83 -2.41
CA GLY A 6 -9.42 5.96 -2.04
C GLY A 6 -9.50 4.65 -2.82
N ASP A 7 -8.72 4.50 -3.90
CA ASP A 7 -8.73 3.27 -4.66
C ASP A 7 -8.10 2.11 -3.87
N VAL A 8 -8.64 0.92 -4.08
CA VAL A 8 -8.15 -0.32 -3.45
C VAL A 8 -7.06 -0.91 -4.34
N VAL A 9 -5.92 -1.20 -3.73
CA VAL A 9 -4.77 -1.81 -4.39
C VAL A 9 -4.25 -2.98 -3.58
N THR A 10 -3.63 -3.94 -4.25
CA THR A 10 -3.08 -5.14 -3.64
C THR A 10 -1.56 -5.10 -3.73
N ALA A 11 -0.85 -5.33 -2.63
CA ALA A 11 0.59 -5.47 -2.62
C ALA A 11 0.99 -6.66 -3.51
N ARG A 12 1.79 -6.41 -4.54
CA ARG A 12 2.26 -7.45 -5.48
C ARG A 12 3.47 -8.20 -4.93
N ARG A 13 4.27 -7.54 -4.10
CA ARG A 13 5.45 -8.10 -3.43
C ARG A 13 5.43 -7.72 -1.97
N ARG A 14 6.30 -8.36 -1.18
CA ARG A 14 6.55 -7.93 0.19
C ARG A 14 7.15 -6.52 0.15
N ILE A 15 6.54 -5.58 0.87
CA ILE A 15 7.00 -4.20 0.97
C ILE A 15 7.56 -4.01 2.37
N GLU A 16 8.84 -3.70 2.44
CA GLU A 16 9.55 -3.44 3.70
C GLU A 16 10.04 -1.99 3.67
N GLY A 17 9.87 -1.28 4.77
CA GLY A 17 10.37 0.09 4.93
C GLY A 17 11.03 0.24 6.29
N MET A 18 11.84 1.29 6.46
CA MET A 18 12.60 1.49 7.70
C MET A 18 11.71 1.69 8.93
N ASP A 19 10.56 2.38 8.78
CA ASP A 19 9.66 2.73 9.87
C ASP A 19 8.28 2.07 9.77
N VAL A 20 8.14 1.06 8.91
CA VAL A 20 6.86 0.37 8.69
C VAL A 20 7.06 -1.15 8.73
N PRO A 21 6.14 -1.87 9.39
CA PRO A 21 6.22 -3.32 9.41
C PRO A 21 6.08 -3.86 7.99
N ALA A 22 6.73 -5.00 7.77
CA ALA A 22 6.73 -5.65 6.47
C ALA A 22 5.30 -6.00 6.05
N VAL A 23 4.85 -5.41 4.95
CA VAL A 23 3.55 -5.72 4.34
C VAL A 23 3.74 -6.94 3.45
N PRO A 24 3.06 -8.07 3.71
CA PRO A 24 3.18 -9.26 2.88
C PRO A 24 2.58 -9.04 1.48
N ALA A 25 3.07 -9.81 0.50
CA ALA A 25 2.45 -9.84 -0.82
C ALA A 25 1.00 -10.37 -0.70
N GLY A 26 0.08 -9.80 -1.47
CA GLY A 26 -1.35 -10.09 -1.40
C GLY A 26 -2.11 -9.22 -0.40
N SER A 27 -1.45 -8.39 0.40
CA SER A 27 -2.14 -7.47 1.31
C SER A 27 -2.92 -6.41 0.54
N THR A 28 -4.19 -6.24 0.89
CA THR A 28 -5.04 -5.18 0.39
C THR A 28 -4.77 -3.88 1.14
N GLY A 29 -4.69 -2.77 0.41
CA GLY A 29 -4.52 -1.44 0.97
C GLY A 29 -5.28 -0.38 0.18
N THR A 30 -5.43 0.78 0.80
CA THR A 30 -6.15 1.92 0.22
C THR A 30 -5.18 3.01 -0.17
N VAL A 31 -5.27 3.53 -1.39
CA VAL A 31 -4.40 4.61 -1.87
C VAL A 31 -4.71 5.90 -1.09
N VAL A 32 -3.72 6.41 -0.34
CA VAL A 32 -3.83 7.67 0.40
C VAL A 32 -3.40 8.85 -0.47
N SER A 33 -2.38 8.63 -1.30
CA SER A 33 -1.78 9.66 -2.14
C SER A 33 -1.28 9.06 -3.45
N THR A 34 -1.48 9.81 -4.52
CA THR A 34 -0.95 9.54 -5.85
C THR A 34 0.04 10.62 -6.26
N SER A 35 0.99 10.26 -7.11
CA SER A 35 1.77 11.22 -7.89
C SER A 35 0.88 11.97 -8.90
N VAL A 36 1.41 13.06 -9.46
CA VAL A 36 0.74 13.88 -10.49
C VAL A 36 0.34 13.05 -11.72
N PHE A 37 1.07 11.97 -12.01
CA PHE A 37 0.78 11.04 -13.11
C PHE A 37 -0.20 9.91 -12.72
N GLY A 38 -0.91 10.05 -11.60
CA GLY A 38 -1.89 9.06 -11.13
C GLY A 38 -1.26 7.73 -10.70
N ARG A 39 0.04 7.72 -10.35
CA ARG A 39 0.68 6.52 -9.78
C ARG A 39 0.52 6.53 -8.27
N PRO A 40 0.18 5.41 -7.62
CA PRO A 40 0.10 5.34 -6.16
C PRO A 40 1.48 5.68 -5.60
N LYS A 41 1.53 6.64 -4.69
CA LYS A 41 2.76 7.06 -3.99
C LYS A 41 2.74 6.55 -2.56
N ARG A 42 1.58 6.62 -1.90
CA ARG A 42 1.40 6.17 -0.52
C ARG A 42 0.11 5.39 -0.39
N VAL A 43 0.21 4.22 0.22
CA VAL A 43 -0.91 3.29 0.42
C VAL A 43 -1.01 2.97 1.91
N GLN A 44 -2.23 3.00 2.43
CA GLN A 44 -2.53 2.57 3.78
C GLN A 44 -2.86 1.08 3.74
N PHE A 45 -2.02 0.26 4.37
CA PHE A 45 -2.28 -1.15 4.55
C PHE A 45 -2.81 -1.40 5.95
N VAL A 46 -3.66 -2.41 6.08
CA VAL A 46 -4.08 -2.97 7.35
C VAL A 46 -3.31 -4.27 7.54
N VAL A 47 -2.50 -4.34 8.59
CA VAL A 47 -1.74 -5.52 8.95
C VAL A 47 -2.17 -5.95 10.33
N ALA A 48 -2.68 -7.18 10.43
CA ALA A 48 -2.95 -7.83 11.71
C ALA A 48 -1.62 -8.22 12.35
N ASP A 49 -1.32 -7.66 13.52
CA ASP A 49 -0.22 -8.12 14.37
C ASP A 49 -0.78 -8.88 15.60
N ALA A 50 0.11 -9.38 16.45
CA ALA A 50 -0.28 -10.12 17.67
C ALA A 50 -1.10 -9.28 18.68
N TRP A 51 -1.24 -7.97 18.45
CA TRP A 51 -1.93 -7.01 19.31
C TRP A 51 -3.13 -6.36 18.63
N GLY A 52 -3.44 -6.73 17.38
CA GLY A 52 -4.63 -6.28 16.63
C GLY A 52 -4.32 -5.75 15.23
N ASP A 53 -5.36 -5.25 14.57
CA ASP A 53 -5.23 -4.62 13.25
C ASP A 53 -4.59 -3.25 13.38
N LYS A 54 -3.44 -3.08 12.72
CA LYS A 54 -2.74 -1.80 12.65
C LYS A 54 -2.72 -1.27 11.24
N HIS A 55 -2.96 0.04 11.15
CA HIS A 55 -2.93 0.77 9.89
C HIS A 55 -1.56 1.41 9.69
N PHE A 56 -0.90 1.10 8.58
CA PHE A 56 0.40 1.66 8.23
C PHE A 56 0.35 2.33 6.88
N GLN A 57 0.92 3.53 6.78
CA GLN A 57 1.08 4.22 5.51
C GLN A 57 2.46 3.93 4.95
N VAL A 58 2.51 3.22 3.83
CA VAL A 58 3.76 2.81 3.18
C VAL A 58 3.90 3.56 1.87
N GLU A 59 5.10 4.07 1.61
CA GLU A 59 5.43 4.59 0.28
C GLU A 59 5.67 3.43 -0.68
N VAL A 60 4.99 3.47 -1.83
CA VAL A 60 5.02 2.39 -2.80
C VAL A 60 5.57 2.88 -4.13
N GLY A 61 6.41 2.06 -4.74
CA GLY A 61 6.97 2.27 -6.05
C GLY A 61 6.10 1.70 -7.17
N ARG A 62 6.51 2.00 -8.40
CA ARG A 62 5.84 1.47 -9.59
C ARG A 62 6.08 -0.04 -9.67
N GLY A 63 5.01 -0.82 -9.55
CA GLY A 63 5.05 -2.30 -9.60
C GLY A 63 4.95 -2.98 -8.24
N ASP A 64 4.96 -2.21 -7.14
CA ASP A 64 4.78 -2.74 -5.78
C ASP A 64 3.34 -3.11 -5.49
N VAL A 65 2.41 -2.42 -6.13
CA VAL A 65 0.98 -2.57 -5.94
C VAL A 65 0.28 -2.75 -7.28
N LEU A 66 -0.76 -3.59 -7.28
CA LEU A 66 -1.65 -3.82 -8.40
C LEU A 66 -3.00 -3.16 -8.11
N HIS A 67 -3.50 -2.38 -9.05
CA HIS A 67 -4.83 -1.79 -8.98
C HIS A 67 -5.83 -2.77 -9.57
N HIS A 68 -6.95 -3.00 -8.87
CA HIS A 68 -8.06 -3.84 -9.35
C HIS A 68 -9.00 -3.09 -10.29
#